data_AF-A0A9C9L0L4-F1
#
_entry.id   AF-A0A9C9L0L4-F1
#
_cell.length_a   1.000
_cell.length_b   1.000
_cell.length_c   1.000
_cell.angle_alpha   90.00
_cell.angle_beta   90.00
_cell.angle_gamma   90.00
#
_symmetry.space_group_name_H-M   'P 1'
#
loop_
_entity.id
_entity.type
_entity.pdbx_description
1 polymer ?
#
loop_
_entity_poly.entity_id
_entity_poly.type
_entity_poly.pdbx_seq_one_letter_code
_entity_poly.pdbx_strand_id
1 'polypeptide(L)'
;MSRLSKNEQSEIAKKLEYLLCDVLLRCDGYFVKAYLDRVSKNRLAIVVFVDGNVKGEWIDSNPENVSEEAKRFFRPSLRALYNAKEIKRYEMVLGKRECKKWGGYKKIVI
;
A
#
# COMPACT_ATOMS: atom_id res chain seq x y z
N MET A 1 22.69 -9.41 3.88
CA MET A 1 21.87 -8.37 3.21
C MET A 1 22.77 -7.20 2.87
N SER A 2 23.02 -6.91 1.58
CA SER A 2 23.71 -5.68 1.18
C SER A 2 22.79 -4.50 1.44
N ARG A 3 23.18 -3.62 2.36
CA ARG A 3 22.40 -2.42 2.69
C ARG A 3 22.80 -1.32 1.71
N LEU A 4 21.81 -0.71 1.06
CA LEU A 4 22.03 0.48 0.23
C LEU A 4 22.77 1.55 1.05
N SER A 5 23.82 2.11 0.46
CA SER A 5 24.53 3.26 1.02
C SER A 5 23.61 4.48 1.08
N LYS A 6 23.93 5.45 1.94
CA LYS A 6 23.15 6.70 2.05
C LYS A 6 23.09 7.47 0.73
N ASN A 7 24.16 7.39 -0.07
CA ASN A 7 24.23 8.08 -1.36
C ASN A 7 23.27 7.45 -2.37
N GLU A 8 23.28 6.12 -2.49
CA GLU A 8 22.35 5.40 -3.38
C GLU A 8 20.89 5.66 -3.01
N GLN A 9 20.57 5.69 -1.71
CA GLN A 9 19.23 6.02 -1.24
C GLN A 9 18.80 7.44 -1.65
N SER A 10 19.72 8.41 -1.58
CA SER A 10 19.45 9.79 -1.99
C SER A 10 19.22 9.91 -3.50
N GLU A 11 20.00 9.20 -4.31
CA GLU A 11 19.82 9.19 -5.76
C GLU A 11 18.49 8.56 -6.18
N ILE A 12 18.12 7.45 -5.55
CA ILE A 12 16.83 6.79 -5.77
C ILE A 12 15.69 7.75 -5.40
N ALA A 13 15.78 8.42 -4.25
CA ALA A 13 14.76 9.37 -3.80
C ALA A 13 14.60 10.52 -4.82
N LYS A 14 15.70 11.11 -5.29
CA LYS A 14 15.67 12.17 -6.31
C LYS A 14 15.02 11.72 -7.62
N LYS A 15 15.28 10.48 -8.07
CA LYS A 15 14.64 9.94 -9.27
C LYS A 15 13.12 9.77 -9.07
N LEU A 16 12.69 9.35 -7.89
CA LEU A 16 11.28 9.14 -7.56
C LEU A 16 10.50 10.44 -7.25
N GLU A 17 11.16 11.60 -7.21
CA GLU A 17 10.50 12.91 -7.10
C GLU A 17 9.82 13.33 -8.42
N TYR A 18 10.32 12.85 -9.56
CA TYR A 18 9.84 13.23 -10.88
C TYR A 18 8.93 12.15 -11.48
N LEU A 19 7.85 12.61 -12.11
CA LEU A 19 7.00 11.76 -12.95
C LEU A 19 7.80 11.24 -14.15
N LEU A 20 7.46 10.03 -14.62
CA LEU A 20 8.08 9.35 -15.77
C LEU A 20 9.53 8.89 -15.56
N CYS A 21 10.11 9.04 -14.38
CA CYS A 21 11.37 8.42 -14.02
C CYS A 21 11.15 7.08 -13.34
N ASP A 22 11.83 6.05 -13.82
CA ASP A 22 11.84 4.73 -13.20
C ASP A 22 13.17 4.41 -12.51
N VAL A 23 13.06 3.61 -11.46
CA VAL A 23 14.18 3.06 -10.71
C VAL A 23 14.07 1.55 -10.80
N LEU A 24 15.15 0.92 -11.25
CA LEU A 24 15.28 -0.53 -11.35
C LEU A 24 16.23 -0.98 -10.24
N LEU A 25 15.74 -1.85 -9.37
CA LEU A 25 16.47 -2.39 -8.22
C LEU A 25 16.47 -3.90 -8.28
N ARG A 26 17.57 -4.51 -7.81
CA ARG A 26 17.64 -5.95 -7.59
C ARG A 26 17.67 -6.21 -6.09
N CYS A 27 16.59 -6.76 -5.55
CA CYS A 27 16.38 -6.92 -4.11
C CYS A 27 16.00 -8.38 -3.82
N ASP A 28 16.78 -9.07 -2.98
CA ASP A 28 16.50 -10.44 -2.52
C ASP A 28 16.17 -11.44 -3.65
N GLY A 29 16.81 -11.28 -4.82
CA GLY A 29 16.61 -12.12 -6.00
C GLY A 29 15.53 -11.61 -6.97
N TYR A 30 14.73 -10.63 -6.57
CA TYR A 30 13.66 -10.04 -7.37
C TYR A 30 14.14 -8.82 -8.15
N PHE A 31 13.56 -8.61 -9.33
CA PHE A 31 13.70 -7.39 -10.12
C PHE A 31 12.57 -6.42 -9.79
N VAL A 32 12.88 -5.36 -9.07
CA VAL A 32 11.90 -4.38 -8.59
C VAL A 32 11.98 -3.13 -9.45
N LYS A 33 10.88 -2.77 -10.13
CA LYS A 33 10.73 -1.50 -10.83
C LYS A 33 9.82 -0.59 -10.01
N ALA A 34 10.32 0.59 -9.65
CA ALA A 34 9.56 1.61 -8.92
C ALA A 34 9.52 2.92 -9.71
N TYR A 35 8.37 3.58 -9.78
CA TYR A 35 8.24 4.89 -10.41
C TYR A 35 7.09 5.70 -9.78
N LEU A 36 7.15 7.02 -9.88
CA LEU A 36 6.08 7.90 -9.42
C LEU A 36 4.99 7.98 -10.50
N ASP A 37 3.73 7.68 -10.11
CA ASP A 37 2.59 7.73 -11.02
C ASP A 37 1.36 8.38 -10.38
N ARG A 38 0.43 8.80 -11.24
CA ARG A 38 -0.85 9.36 -10.85
C ARG A 38 -1.89 8.26 -10.70
N VAL A 39 -2.09 7.79 -9.47
CA VAL A 39 -3.08 6.75 -9.13
C VAL A 39 -4.53 7.27 -9.03
N SER A 40 -4.73 8.59 -8.96
CA SER A 40 -6.05 9.24 -9.11
C SER A 40 -5.89 10.69 -9.53
N LYS A 41 -6.99 11.36 -9.89
CA LYS A 41 -6.98 12.77 -10.37
C LYS A 41 -6.09 13.70 -9.53
N ASN A 42 -6.11 13.54 -8.21
CA ASN A 42 -5.39 14.40 -7.26
C ASN A 42 -4.38 13.63 -6.38
N ARG A 43 -3.95 12.43 -6.78
CA ARG A 43 -3.04 11.60 -5.97
C ARG A 43 -1.91 11.04 -6.81
N LEU A 44 -0.69 11.31 -6.37
CA LEU A 44 0.53 10.65 -6.82
C LEU A 44 0.91 9.55 -5.81
N ALA A 45 1.45 8.45 -6.29
CA ALA A 45 2.01 7.38 -5.46
C ALA A 45 3.16 6.70 -6.19
N ILE A 46 4.08 6.12 -5.41
CA ILE A 46 5.13 5.25 -5.97
C ILE A 46 4.48 3.91 -6.28
N VAL A 47 4.52 3.52 -7.55
CA VAL A 47 4.04 2.23 -8.04
C VAL A 47 5.23 1.29 -8.12
N VAL A 48 5.09 0.10 -7.55
CA VAL A 48 6.14 -0.92 -7.46
C VAL A 48 5.71 -2.16 -8.21
N PHE A 49 6.54 -2.62 -9.14
CA PHE A 49 6.40 -3.88 -9.87
C PHE A 49 7.52 -4.81 -9.43
N VAL A 50 7.19 -6.08 -9.17
CA VAL A 50 8.18 -7.12 -8.83
C VAL A 50 8.15 -8.15 -9.95
N ASP A 51 9.31 -8.38 -10.57
CA ASP A 51 9.49 -9.20 -11.77
C ASP A 51 8.52 -8.83 -12.90
N GLY A 52 8.31 -7.52 -13.09
CA GLY A 52 7.45 -6.97 -14.13
C GLY A 52 5.94 -7.09 -13.85
N ASN A 53 5.54 -7.64 -12.70
CA ASN A 53 4.13 -7.86 -12.37
C ASN A 53 3.70 -7.08 -11.11
N VAL A 54 2.42 -6.71 -11.08
CA VAL A 54 1.69 -6.35 -9.85
C VAL A 54 0.53 -7.32 -9.74
N LYS A 55 0.60 -8.26 -8.79
CA LYS A 55 -0.47 -9.24 -8.59
C LYS A 55 -1.60 -8.60 -7.79
N GLY A 56 -2.86 -8.86 -8.18
CA GLY A 56 -4.03 -8.36 -7.45
C GLY A 56 -4.09 -8.85 -5.99
N GLU A 57 -3.51 -10.01 -5.72
CA GLU A 57 -3.33 -10.59 -4.38
C GLU A 57 -2.54 -9.69 -3.42
N TRP A 58 -1.71 -8.78 -3.95
CA TRP A 58 -0.94 -7.82 -3.15
C TRP A 58 -1.79 -6.68 -2.60
N ILE A 59 -3.05 -6.56 -3.05
CA ILE A 59 -3.99 -5.52 -2.64
C ILE A 59 -5.18 -6.16 -1.89
N ASP A 60 -5.11 -7.45 -1.54
CA ASP A 60 -6.18 -8.13 -0.82
C ASP A 60 -6.40 -7.49 0.55
N SER A 61 -7.66 -7.23 0.87
CA SER A 61 -8.09 -6.70 2.16
C SER A 61 -8.05 -7.73 3.29
N ASN A 62 -7.87 -9.02 2.98
CA ASN A 62 -7.68 -10.04 4.00
C ASN A 62 -6.19 -10.15 4.38
N PRO A 63 -5.80 -9.78 5.62
CA PRO A 63 -4.40 -9.83 6.08
C PRO A 63 -3.79 -11.25 6.00
N GLU A 64 -4.62 -12.28 6.07
CA GLU A 64 -4.19 -13.69 6.00
C GLU A 64 -3.82 -14.13 4.59
N ASN A 65 -4.32 -13.42 3.57
CA ASN A 65 -4.07 -13.73 2.15
C ASN A 65 -2.98 -12.85 1.53
N VAL A 66 -2.38 -11.94 2.30
CA VAL A 66 -1.32 -11.07 1.79
C VAL A 66 -0.07 -11.90 1.52
N SER A 67 0.31 -12.01 0.24
CA SER A 67 1.52 -12.73 -0.19
C SER A 67 2.80 -12.20 0.46
N GLU A 68 3.83 -13.04 0.54
CA GLU A 68 5.13 -12.65 1.11
C GLU A 68 5.82 -11.55 0.30
N GLU A 69 5.63 -11.50 -1.02
CA GLU A 69 6.16 -10.44 -1.87
C GLU A 69 5.52 -9.08 -1.52
N ALA A 70 4.21 -9.05 -1.25
CA ALA A 70 3.54 -7.83 -0.82
C ALA A 70 4.11 -7.32 0.52
N LYS A 71 4.29 -8.20 1.50
CA LYS A 71 4.86 -7.84 2.81
C LYS A 71 6.29 -7.30 2.71
N ARG A 72 7.08 -7.75 1.73
CA ARG A 72 8.46 -7.32 1.51
C ARG A 72 8.58 -5.98 0.80
N PHE A 73 7.76 -5.76 -0.23
CA PHE A 73 7.94 -4.62 -1.15
C PHE A 73 6.91 -3.50 -0.97
N PHE A 74 5.78 -3.75 -0.30
CA PHE A 74 4.75 -2.75 -0.04
C PHE A 74 4.82 -2.25 1.40
N ARG A 75 4.47 -0.98 1.58
CA ARG A 75 4.34 -0.39 2.91
C ARG A 75 3.03 -0.86 3.53
N PRO A 76 3.03 -1.37 4.78
CA PRO A 76 1.80 -1.69 5.48
C PRO A 76 0.94 -0.43 5.64
N SER A 77 -0.33 -0.55 5.29
CA SER A 77 -1.30 0.53 5.23
C SER A 77 -2.51 0.21 6.09
N LEU A 78 -2.94 1.17 6.92
CA LEU A 78 -4.15 1.01 7.72
C LEU A 78 -5.37 1.44 6.90
N ARG A 79 -6.31 0.53 6.68
CA ARG A 79 -7.56 0.80 5.97
C ARG A 79 -8.76 0.56 6.89
N ALA A 80 -9.75 1.44 6.83
CA ALA A 80 -11.02 1.21 7.50
C ALA A 80 -11.79 0.11 6.75
N LEU A 81 -12.41 -0.81 7.50
CA LEU A 81 -13.26 -1.86 6.92
C LEU A 81 -14.49 -1.30 6.21
N TYR A 82 -15.04 -0.21 6.74
CA TYR A 82 -16.20 0.48 6.20
C TYR A 82 -15.88 1.94 5.92
N ASN A 83 -16.48 2.50 4.87
CA ASN A 83 -16.35 3.91 4.59
C ASN A 83 -17.22 4.75 5.56
N ALA A 84 -16.94 6.04 5.66
CA ALA A 84 -17.65 6.92 6.61
C ALA A 84 -19.18 6.98 6.35
N LYS A 85 -19.62 6.79 5.10
CA LYS A 85 -21.05 6.80 4.75
C LYS A 85 -21.75 5.56 5.29
N GLU A 86 -21.13 4.39 5.16
CA GLU A 86 -21.62 3.12 5.69
C GLU A 86 -21.68 3.15 7.21
N ILE A 87 -20.60 3.59 7.87
CA ILE A 87 -20.57 3.76 9.33
C ILE A 87 -21.73 4.63 9.79
N LYS A 88 -21.99 5.76 9.13
CA LYS A 88 -23.11 6.64 9.47
C LYS A 88 -24.47 5.97 9.29
N ARG A 89 -24.67 5.14 8.26
CA ARG A 89 -25.90 4.36 8.09
C ARG A 89 -26.07 3.34 9.21
N TYR A 90 -25.01 2.61 9.56
CA TYR A 90 -25.05 1.66 10.66
C TYR A 90 -25.34 2.34 12.00
N GLU A 91 -24.76 3.52 12.25
CA GLU A 91 -25.05 4.31 13.44
C GLU A 91 -26.53 4.72 13.55
N MET A 92 -27.20 5.01 12.42
CA MET A 92 -28.64 5.34 12.43
C MET A 92 -29.51 4.13 12.77
N VAL A 93 -29.15 2.94 12.28
CA VAL A 93 -29.96 1.72 12.45
C VAL A 93 -29.70 1.04 13.79
N LEU A 94 -28.42 0.93 14.19
CA LEU A 94 -27.98 0.13 15.34
C LEU A 94 -27.58 0.99 16.54
N GLY A 95 -27.34 2.29 16.34
CA GLY A 95 -26.74 3.16 17.34
C GLY A 95 -25.22 2.97 17.48
N LYS A 96 -24.56 4.03 17.96
CA LYS A 96 -23.08 4.08 18.07
C LYS A 96 -22.48 3.01 18.97
N ARG A 97 -23.18 2.63 20.05
CA ARG A 97 -22.71 1.64 21.03
C ARG A 97 -22.60 0.26 20.39
N GLU A 98 -23.61 -0.16 19.65
CA GLU A 98 -23.58 -1.44 18.94
C GLU A 98 -22.54 -1.41 17.82
N CYS A 99 -22.44 -0.33 17.05
CA CYS A 99 -21.39 -0.14 16.04
C CYS A 99 -19.97 -0.34 16.58
N LYS A 100 -19.73 0.09 17.81
CA LYS A 100 -18.44 -0.12 18.48
C LYS A 100 -18.22 -1.58 18.89
N LYS A 101 -19.26 -2.27 19.37
CA LYS A 101 -19.17 -3.68 19.81
C LYS A 101 -18.84 -4.64 18.68
N TRP A 102 -19.54 -4.56 17.55
CA TRP A 102 -19.31 -5.47 16.42
C TRP A 102 -18.09 -5.09 15.57
N GLY A 103 -17.49 -3.91 15.82
CA GLY A 103 -16.22 -3.52 15.22
C GLY A 103 -16.32 -2.69 13.95
N GLY A 104 -17.41 -1.95 13.75
CA GLY A 104 -17.61 -1.08 12.57
C GLY A 104 -16.54 0.03 12.41
N TYR A 105 -15.76 0.31 13.46
CA TYR A 105 -14.64 1.27 13.43
C TYR A 105 -13.25 0.61 13.36
N LYS A 106 -13.18 -0.73 13.29
CA LYS A 106 -11.90 -1.43 13.20
C LYS A 106 -11.20 -1.08 11.89
N LYS A 107 -9.88 -0.94 11.98
CA LYS A 107 -8.98 -0.77 10.84
C LYS A 107 -8.16 -2.04 10.69
N ILE A 108 -7.98 -2.46 9.45
CA ILE A 108 -7.14 -3.58 9.07
C ILE A 108 -5.81 -3.05 8.52
N VAL A 109 -4.73 -3.76 8.80
CA VAL A 109 -3.44 -3.55 8.17
C VAL A 109 -3.43 -4.40 6.90
N ILE A 110 -3.17 -3.76 5.76
CA ILE A 110 -2.93 -4.39 4.46
C ILE A 110 -1.50 -4.08 4.07
#